data_AF-A0AAP2RAP5-F1
#
_entry.id   AF-A0AAP2RAP5-F1
#
_cell.length_a   1.000
_cell.length_b   1.000
_cell.length_c   1.000
_cell.angle_alpha   90.00
_cell.angle_beta   90.00
_cell.angle_gamma   90.00
#
_symmetry.space_group_name_H-M   'P 1'
#
loop_
_entity.id
_entity.type
_entity.pdbx_description
1 polymer ?
#
loop_
_entity_poly.entity_id
_entity_poly.type
_entity_poly.pdbx_seq_one_letter_code
_entity_poly.pdbx_strand_id
1 'polypeptide(L)'
;MILFSGDTRSKLPVIKGKDIFKYLRKHGYVKRSCKGSHHSYKRADGKGSIITVAVHGNDEIREGTLRNLIKYLAMNEGKSEEEIKKELMEL
;
A
#
# COMPACT_ATOMS: atom_id res chain seq x y z
N MET A 1 -15.27 19.18 -3.50
CA MET A 1 -16.07 18.40 -2.54
C MET A 1 -15.65 16.94 -2.68
N ILE A 2 -14.69 16.45 -1.90
CA ILE A 2 -14.30 15.04 -1.94
C ILE A 2 -14.94 14.37 -0.73
N LEU A 3 -16.08 13.73 -0.96
CA LEU A 3 -16.75 12.88 0.03
C LEU A 3 -15.91 11.60 0.17
N PHE A 4 -15.21 11.43 1.29
CA PHE A 4 -14.81 10.11 1.75
C PHE A 4 -15.73 9.74 2.90
N SER A 5 -16.92 9.28 2.56
CA SER A 5 -17.81 8.57 3.48
C SER A 5 -17.18 7.23 3.87
N GLY A 6 -17.26 6.89 5.16
CA GLY A 6 -17.30 5.50 5.61
C GLY A 6 -16.02 4.92 6.22
N ASP A 7 -15.72 5.28 7.47
CA ASP A 7 -14.98 4.37 8.37
C ASP A 7 -15.91 3.22 8.78
N THR A 8 -16.09 2.22 7.92
CA THR A 8 -16.55 0.91 8.41
C THR A 8 -15.30 0.20 8.93
N ARG A 9 -15.22 0.01 10.26
CA ARG A 9 -14.13 -0.69 10.97
C ARG A 9 -14.04 -2.17 10.57
N SER A 10 -13.63 -2.42 9.34
CA SER A 10 -13.28 -3.75 8.87
C SER A 10 -11.80 -3.96 9.19
N LYS A 11 -11.52 -4.99 10.00
CA LYS A 11 -10.18 -5.33 10.50
C LYS A 11 -9.18 -5.38 9.35
N LEU A 12 -8.13 -4.57 9.41
CA LEU A 12 -7.06 -4.58 8.42
C LEU A 12 -6.11 -5.76 8.69
N PRO A 13 -5.63 -6.46 7.66
CA PRO A 13 -4.69 -7.56 7.86
C PRO A 13 -3.36 -7.00 8.36
N VAL A 14 -2.79 -7.61 9.39
CA VAL A 14 -1.46 -7.23 9.86
C VAL A 14 -0.43 -7.93 8.95
N ILE A 15 0.19 -7.15 8.07
CA ILE A 15 1.15 -7.66 7.09
C ILE A 15 2.54 -7.06 7.31
N LYS A 16 3.56 -7.85 7.01
CA LYS A 16 4.95 -7.40 7.10
C LYS A 16 5.26 -6.50 5.91
N GLY A 17 6.16 -5.53 6.12
CA GLY A 17 6.54 -4.63 5.04
C GLY A 17 7.20 -5.31 3.83
N LYS A 18 7.77 -6.50 4.03
CA LYS A 18 8.30 -7.35 2.95
C LYS A 18 7.20 -7.88 2.01
N ASP A 19 6.03 -8.21 2.54
CA ASP A 19 4.93 -8.74 1.73
C ASP A 19 4.26 -7.63 0.93
N ILE A 20 4.15 -6.43 1.51
CA ILE A 20 3.79 -5.21 0.76
C ILE A 20 4.78 -4.96 -0.38
N PHE A 21 6.08 -5.13 -0.14
CA PHE A 21 7.09 -4.96 -1.19
C PHE A 21 6.87 -5.95 -2.34
N LYS A 22 6.60 -7.22 -2.04
CA LYS A 22 6.29 -8.24 -3.05
C LYS A 22 5.01 -7.90 -3.82
N TYR A 23 3.96 -7.47 -3.12
CA TYR A 23 2.70 -7.03 -3.72
C TYR A 23 2.93 -5.89 -4.70
N LEU A 24 3.50 -4.78 -4.22
CA LEU A 24 3.81 -3.62 -5.04
C LEU A 24 4.64 -4.02 -6.27
N ARG A 25 5.65 -4.88 -6.11
CA ARG A 25 6.46 -5.36 -7.22
C ARG A 25 5.68 -6.19 -8.24
N LYS A 26 4.73 -7.03 -7.81
CA LYS A 26 3.82 -7.78 -8.71
C LYS A 26 2.93 -6.83 -9.54
N HIS A 27 2.50 -5.73 -8.94
CA HIS A 27 1.67 -4.70 -9.59
C HIS A 27 2.49 -3.68 -10.40
N GLY A 28 3.75 -3.98 -10.70
CA GLY A 28 4.60 -3.12 -11.53
C GLY A 28 5.11 -1.86 -10.81
N TYR A 29 5.09 -1.82 -9.48
CA TYR A 29 5.80 -0.78 -8.73
C TYR A 29 7.25 -1.18 -8.51
N VAL A 30 8.15 -0.24 -8.77
CA VAL A 30 9.59 -0.37 -8.56
C VAL A 30 10.03 0.53 -7.42
N LYS A 31 10.89 0.00 -6.54
CA LYS A 31 11.52 0.77 -5.47
C LYS A 31 12.43 1.83 -6.11
N ARG A 32 12.18 3.10 -5.79
CA ARG A 32 12.95 4.25 -6.30
C ARG A 32 14.13 4.57 -5.40
N SER A 33 13.88 4.69 -4.09
CA SER A 33 14.90 4.98 -3.09
C SER A 33 14.39 4.57 -1.71
N CYS A 34 15.31 4.38 -0.78
CA CYS A 34 15.01 4.10 0.60
C CYS A 34 15.88 5.01 1.48
N LYS A 35 15.24 5.76 2.37
CA LYS A 35 15.93 6.57 3.39
C LYS A 35 15.49 6.06 4.75
N GLY A 36 16.30 5.18 5.35
CA GLY A 36 15.96 4.48 6.59
C GLY A 36 14.72 3.60 6.42
N SER A 37 13.68 3.82 7.22
CA SER A 37 12.43 3.05 7.10
C SER A 37 11.51 3.57 5.98
N HIS A 38 11.75 4.76 5.43
CA HIS A 38 10.90 5.33 4.38
C HIS A 38 11.28 4.79 3.01
N HIS A 39 10.45 3.90 2.48
CA HIS A 39 10.61 3.29 1.16
C HIS A 39 9.71 3.99 0.16
N SER A 40 10.29 4.59 -0.87
CA SER A 40 9.55 5.21 -1.96
C SER A 40 9.45 4.26 -3.15
N TYR A 41 8.23 4.04 -3.64
CA TYR A 41 7.90 3.23 -4.80
C TYR A 41 7.33 4.13 -5.89
N LYS A 42 7.72 3.85 -7.13
CA LYS A 42 7.13 4.46 -8.33
C LYS A 42 6.57 3.36 -9.21
N ARG A 43 5.49 3.64 -9.93
CA ARG A 43 5.00 2.70 -10.94
C ARG A 43 5.97 2.67 -12.13
N ALA A 44 6.26 1.48 -12.65
CA ALA A 44 7.18 1.26 -13.77
C ALA A 44 6.67 1.87 -15.08
N ASP A 45 5.35 1.92 -15.24
CA ASP A 45 4.63 2.48 -16.39
C ASP A 45 4.83 4.00 -16.57
N GLY A 46 5.48 4.69 -15.63
CA GLY A 46 5.68 6.14 -15.64
C GLY A 46 4.41 6.96 -15.38
N LYS A 47 3.23 6.36 -15.54
CA LYS A 47 1.94 6.87 -15.10
C LYS A 47 1.68 6.43 -13.66
N GLY A 48 1.64 7.38 -12.75
CA GLY A 48 1.26 7.14 -11.36
C GLY A 48 2.09 7.94 -10.35
N SER A 49 1.46 8.28 -9.24
CA SER A 49 2.08 9.02 -8.16
C SER A 49 3.11 8.17 -7.39
N ILE A 50 4.07 8.83 -6.73
CA ILE A 50 5.09 8.18 -5.87
C ILE A 50 4.43 7.79 -4.54
N ILE A 51 4.57 6.53 -4.16
CA ILE A 51 4.09 6.01 -2.87
C ILE A 51 5.27 5.99 -1.90
N THR A 52 5.11 6.56 -0.72
CA THR A 52 6.10 6.40 0.36
C THR A 52 5.49 5.56 1.47
N VAL A 53 6.08 4.39 1.73
CA VAL A 53 5.66 3.48 2.79
C VAL A 53 6.74 3.43 3.85
N ALA A 54 6.37 3.69 5.11
CA ALA A 54 7.27 3.49 6.23
C ALA A 54 7.34 1.99 6.54
N VAL A 55 8.37 1.32 6.00
CA VAL A 55 8.67 -0.09 6.24
C VAL A 55 9.80 -0.19 7.26
N HIS A 56 9.47 -0.60 8.48
CA HIS A 56 10.47 -1.00 9.48
C HIS A 56 10.90 -2.45 9.21
N GLY A 57 11.82 -2.66 8.27
CA GLY A 57 12.50 -3.96 8.09
C GLY A 57 11.59 -5.18 8.01
N ASN A 58 11.71 -6.09 8.99
CA ASN A 58 10.93 -7.34 9.09
C ASN A 58 9.68 -7.22 9.97
N ASP A 59 9.40 -6.00 10.44
CA ASP A 59 8.32 -5.69 11.37
C ASP A 59 6.99 -5.50 10.66
N GLU A 60 5.93 -5.52 11.46
CA GLU A 60 4.56 -5.37 11.00
C GLU A 60 4.29 -3.90 10.64
N ILE A 61 3.55 -3.69 9.55
CA ILE A 61 3.18 -2.34 9.13
C ILE A 61 2.04 -1.87 10.03
N ARG A 62 2.21 -0.71 10.65
CA ARG A 62 1.16 -0.09 11.47
C ARG A 62 -0.12 0.05 10.65
N GLU A 63 -1.25 -0.25 11.28
CA GLU A 63 -2.58 -0.21 10.67
C GLU A 63 -2.84 1.10 9.90
N GLY A 64 -2.48 2.25 10.49
CA GLY A 64 -2.64 3.55 9.84
C GLY A 64 -1.84 3.70 8.54
N THR A 65 -0.62 3.18 8.49
CA THR A 65 0.21 3.19 7.27
C THR A 65 -0.39 2.27 6.21
N LEU A 66 -0.85 1.09 6.61
CA LEU A 66 -1.49 0.14 5.72
C LEU A 66 -2.79 0.70 5.13
N ARG A 67 -3.60 1.35 5.95
CA ARG A 67 -4.84 2.00 5.53
C ARG A 67 -4.58 3.07 4.48
N ASN A 68 -3.58 3.92 4.73
CA ASN A 68 -3.23 4.98 3.80
C ASN A 68 -2.70 4.42 2.48
N LEU A 69 -1.95 3.31 2.55
CA LEU A 69 -1.49 2.58 1.37
C LEU A 69 -2.66 2.00 0.56
N ILE A 70 -3.62 1.32 1.20
CA ILE A 70 -4.80 0.74 0.53
C ILE A 70 -5.62 1.83 -0.15
N LYS A 71 -5.89 2.93 0.57
CA LYS A 71 -6.62 4.07 0.00
C LYS A 71 -5.92 4.65 -1.22
N TYR A 72 -4.59 4.76 -1.15
CA TYR A 72 -3.79 5.24 -2.26
C TYR A 72 -3.85 4.28 -3.45
N LEU A 73 -3.66 2.98 -3.21
CA LEU A 73 -3.71 1.98 -4.26
C LEU A 73 -5.10 1.92 -4.90
N ALA A 74 -6.18 1.99 -4.13
CA ALA A 74 -7.55 2.05 -4.64
C ALA A 74 -7.75 3.24 -5.59
N MET A 75 -7.26 4.42 -5.20
CA MET A 75 -7.35 5.63 -6.02
C MET A 75 -6.50 5.59 -7.29
N ASN A 76 -5.40 4.82 -7.29
CA ASN A 76 -4.40 4.83 -8.38
C ASN A 76 -4.52 3.60 -9.31
N GLU A 77 -4.98 2.46 -8.80
CA GLU A 77 -5.31 1.25 -9.56
C GLU A 77 -6.78 1.24 -10.04
N GLY A 78 -7.64 2.12 -9.50
CA GLY A 78 -9.08 2.11 -9.80
C GLY A 78 -9.82 0.91 -9.21
N LYS A 79 -9.24 0.27 -8.20
CA LYS A 79 -9.77 -0.92 -7.52
C LYS A 79 -10.54 -0.53 -6.26
N SER A 80 -11.50 -1.36 -5.86
CA SER A 80 -12.16 -1.23 -4.56
C SER A 80 -11.20 -1.58 -3.42
N GLU A 81 -11.33 -0.90 -2.28
CA GLU A 81 -10.51 -1.16 -1.08
C GLU A 81 -10.59 -2.63 -0.61
N GLU A 82 -11.73 -3.29 -0.85
CA GLU A 82 -11.97 -4.69 -0.50
C GLU A 82 -11.15 -5.66 -1.34
N GLU A 83 -10.98 -5.39 -2.64
CA GLU A 83 -10.17 -6.22 -3.53
C GLU A 83 -8.72 -6.20 -3.08
N ILE A 84 -8.19 -5.01 -2.78
CA ILE A 84 -6.83 -4.83 -2.29
C ILE A 84 -6.65 -5.49 -0.92
N LYS A 85 -7.63 -5.35 -0.01
CA LYS A 85 -7.59 -6.05 1.29
C LYS A 85 -7.52 -7.56 1.12
N LYS A 86 -8.30 -8.11 0.18
CA LYS A 86 -8.31 -9.55 -0.11
C LYS A 86 -6.97 -10.00 -0.66
N GLU A 87 -6.41 -9.29 -1.65
CA GLU A 87 -5.09 -9.64 -2.18
C GLU A 87 -4.00 -9.57 -1.11
N LEU A 88 -4.07 -8.59 -0.20
CA LEU A 88 -3.14 -8.48 0.93
C LEU A 88 -3.36 -9.55 2.01
N MET A 89 -4.57 -10.11 2.12
CA MET A 89 -4.88 -11.25 3.00
C MET A 89 -4.38 -12.60 2.44
N GLU A 90 -4.17 -12.70 1.13
CA GLU A 90 -3.70 -13.92 0.46
C GLU A 90 -2.15 -13.99 0.33
N LEU A 91 -1.42 -13.01 0.88
CA LEU A 91 0.05 -12.93 0.89
C LEU A 91 0.67 -13.57 2.14
#